data_AF-A0A955PT82-F1
#
_entry.id   AF-A0A955PT82-F1
#
_cell.length_a   1.000
_cell.length_b   1.000
_cell.length_c   1.000
_cell.angle_alpha   90.00
_cell.angle_beta   90.00
_cell.angle_gamma   90.00
#
_symmetry.space_group_name_H-M   'P 1'
#
loop_
_entity.id
_entity.type
_entity.pdbx_description
1 polymer ?
#
loop_
_entity_poly.entity_id
_entity_poly.type
_entity_poly.pdbx_seq_one_letter_code
_entity_poly.pdbx_strand_id
1 'polypeptide(L)'
;MDNLPTNADLLTEVRQLIESAKTQVVAAVNAEMTLLYWRIGQRINTEMLGGERAEYGERLILNLSQQLSQEYGRGFTEKNLRRMMQFAQAFPDEQIVVSLIRQLSWTHILALLPLKQPLQREFYAEMCRVERWSVRTLRQRINSMLYERTALSRKPDELIAQELATLRDAEKVSPDLLLRDPYMLDFLGLQDTFLESDLEHA
;
A
#
# COMPACT_ATOMS: atom_id res chain seq x y z
N MET A 1 -4.83 50.69 -2.62
CA MET A 1 -5.76 50.14 -3.63
C MET A 1 -5.86 48.66 -3.33
N ASP A 2 -6.92 48.28 -2.62
CA ASP A 2 -7.21 46.89 -2.31
C ASP A 2 -7.52 46.15 -3.61
N ASN A 3 -6.71 45.13 -3.91
CA ASN A 3 -6.96 44.23 -5.01
C ASN A 3 -8.03 43.25 -4.53
N LEU A 4 -9.31 43.64 -4.63
CA LEU A 4 -10.44 42.80 -4.28
C LEU A 4 -10.37 41.51 -5.13
N PRO A 5 -10.45 40.32 -4.51
CA PRO A 5 -10.37 39.06 -5.24
C PRO A 5 -11.42 39.03 -6.35
N THR A 6 -11.01 38.67 -7.56
CA THR A 6 -11.92 38.62 -8.69
C THR A 6 -12.88 37.43 -8.54
N ASN A 7 -14.03 37.48 -9.21
CA ASN A 7 -15.01 36.38 -9.18
C ASN A 7 -14.40 35.03 -9.64
N ALA A 8 -13.34 35.08 -10.47
CA ALA A 8 -12.57 33.90 -10.87
C ALA A 8 -11.74 33.30 -9.72
N ASP A 9 -11.20 34.13 -8.83
CA ASP A 9 -10.44 33.70 -7.65
C ASP A 9 -11.38 33.03 -6.65
N LEU A 10 -12.53 33.65 -6.36
CA LEU A 10 -13.56 33.07 -5.50
C LEU A 10 -14.08 31.72 -6.05
N LEU A 11 -14.33 31.63 -7.35
CA LEU A 11 -14.76 30.37 -7.98
C LEU A 11 -13.69 29.28 -7.87
N THR A 12 -12.41 29.63 -7.96
CA THR A 12 -11.29 28.69 -7.83
C THR A 12 -11.17 28.19 -6.38
N GLU A 13 -11.26 29.09 -5.41
CA GLU A 13 -11.25 28.75 -3.98
C GLU A 13 -12.42 27.82 -3.61
N VAL A 14 -13.64 28.15 -4.06
CA VAL A 14 -14.82 27.30 -3.81
C VAL A 14 -14.65 25.91 -4.43
N ARG A 15 -14.09 25.82 -5.65
CA ARG A 15 -13.77 24.53 -6.27
C ARG A 15 -12.76 23.74 -5.45
N GLN A 16 -11.70 24.38 -4.97
CA GLN A 16 -10.69 23.72 -4.13
C GLN A 16 -11.28 23.19 -2.82
N LEU A 17 -12.19 23.94 -2.17
CA LEU A 17 -12.90 23.49 -0.98
C LEU A 17 -13.75 22.24 -1.26
N ILE A 18 -14.50 22.24 -2.37
CA ILE A 18 -15.32 21.09 -2.78
C ILE A 18 -14.45 19.86 -3.04
N GLU A 19 -13.38 20.02 -3.81
CA GLU A 19 -12.51 18.89 -4.16
C GLU A 19 -11.76 18.36 -2.93
N SER A 20 -11.30 19.24 -2.04
CA SER A 20 -10.69 18.83 -0.76
C SER A 20 -11.66 18.02 0.10
N ALA A 21 -12.91 18.46 0.24
CA ALA A 21 -13.93 17.73 0.99
C ALA A 21 -14.21 16.34 0.38
N LYS A 22 -14.34 16.24 -0.94
CA LYS A 22 -14.51 14.95 -1.63
C LYS A 22 -13.33 14.01 -1.39
N THR A 23 -12.10 14.51 -1.52
CA THR A 23 -10.90 13.71 -1.28
C THR A 23 -10.85 13.17 0.15
N GLN A 24 -11.18 14.00 1.14
CA GLN A 24 -11.21 13.58 2.55
C GLN A 24 -12.26 12.49 2.81
N VAL A 25 -13.48 12.62 2.27
CA VAL A 25 -14.52 11.60 2.41
C VAL A 25 -14.09 10.28 1.77
N VAL A 26 -13.54 10.32 0.55
CA VAL A 26 -13.07 9.11 -0.13
C VAL A 26 -11.92 8.45 0.65
N ALA A 27 -10.99 9.23 1.19
CA ALA A 27 -9.90 8.70 2.00
C ALA A 27 -10.41 8.01 3.28
N ALA A 28 -11.34 8.63 4.00
CA ALA A 28 -11.94 8.06 5.20
C ALA A 28 -12.69 6.75 4.90
N VAL A 29 -13.52 6.73 3.85
CA VAL A 29 -14.24 5.53 3.42
C VAL A 29 -13.26 4.42 3.04
N ASN A 30 -12.22 4.73 2.27
CA ASN A 30 -11.22 3.74 1.87
C ASN A 30 -10.49 3.15 3.08
N ALA A 31 -10.12 3.97 4.07
CA ALA A 31 -9.47 3.51 5.28
C ALA A 31 -10.37 2.55 6.06
N GLU A 32 -11.61 2.95 6.34
CA GLU A 32 -12.58 2.13 7.08
C GLU A 32 -12.91 0.82 6.34
N MET A 33 -13.13 0.87 5.02
CA MET A 33 -13.36 -0.34 4.22
C MET A 33 -12.16 -1.30 4.26
N THR A 34 -10.95 -0.76 4.17
CA THR A 34 -9.73 -1.58 4.18
C THR A 34 -9.52 -2.21 5.55
N LEU A 35 -9.76 -1.47 6.64
CA LEU A 35 -9.73 -2.00 8.01
C LEU A 35 -10.79 -3.08 8.23
N LEU A 36 -12.02 -2.85 7.76
CA LEU A 36 -13.10 -3.84 7.83
C LEU A 36 -12.69 -5.15 7.15
N TYR A 37 -12.13 -5.07 5.95
CA TYR A 37 -11.64 -6.24 5.21
C TYR A 37 -10.52 -6.98 5.96
N TRP A 38 -9.62 -6.25 6.62
CA TRP A 38 -8.62 -6.87 7.49
C TRP A 38 -9.28 -7.63 8.66
N ARG A 39 -10.19 -6.98 9.38
CA ARG A 39 -10.89 -7.55 10.54
C ARG A 39 -11.72 -8.78 10.20
N ILE A 40 -12.42 -8.75 9.06
CA ILE A 40 -13.15 -9.92 8.53
C ILE A 40 -12.17 -11.07 8.29
N GLY A 41 -11.05 -10.79 7.62
CA GLY A 41 -10.00 -11.77 7.39
C GLY A 41 -9.48 -12.39 8.67
N GLN A 42 -9.17 -11.56 9.67
CA GLN A 42 -8.69 -12.00 10.98
C GLN A 42 -9.73 -12.89 11.67
N ARG A 43 -10.99 -12.45 11.73
CA ARG A 43 -12.08 -13.21 12.37
C ARG A 43 -12.29 -14.58 11.73
N ILE A 44 -12.25 -14.66 10.40
CA ILE A 44 -12.36 -15.91 9.66
C ILE A 44 -11.15 -16.80 9.96
N ASN A 45 -9.92 -16.26 9.91
CA ASN A 45 -8.71 -17.03 10.22
C ASN A 45 -8.74 -17.60 11.65
N THR A 46 -9.22 -16.85 12.63
CA THR A 46 -9.38 -17.34 14.02
C THR A 46 -10.36 -18.51 14.10
N GLU A 47 -11.48 -18.46 13.37
CA GLU A 47 -12.44 -19.59 13.30
C GLU A 47 -11.79 -20.83 12.68
N MET A 48 -11.01 -20.65 11.62
CA MET A 48 -10.34 -21.75 10.91
C MET A 48 -9.31 -22.47 11.78
N LEU A 49 -8.62 -21.75 12.67
CA LEU A 49 -7.64 -22.35 13.59
C LEU A 49 -8.31 -23.24 14.65
N GLY A 50 -9.59 -23.03 14.95
CA GLY A 50 -10.37 -23.87 15.88
C GLY A 50 -11.02 -25.10 15.24
N GLY A 51 -10.99 -25.23 13.89
CA GLY A 51 -11.61 -26.32 13.16
C GLY A 51 -10.61 -27.35 12.64
N GLU A 52 -10.73 -28.60 13.07
CA GLU A 52 -9.77 -29.68 12.74
C GLU A 52 -9.78 -30.16 11.27
N ARG A 53 -10.60 -29.59 10.37
CA ARG A 53 -10.81 -30.13 9.01
C ARG A 53 -10.86 -29.05 7.93
N ALA A 54 -10.02 -29.21 6.90
CA ALA A 54 -10.05 -28.36 5.70
C ALA A 54 -11.43 -28.29 5.02
N GLU A 55 -12.19 -29.40 5.04
CA GLU A 55 -13.55 -29.48 4.47
C GLU A 55 -14.58 -28.63 5.24
N TYR A 56 -14.35 -28.37 6.54
CA TYR A 56 -15.18 -27.46 7.31
C TYR A 56 -14.93 -26.01 6.89
N GLY A 57 -13.66 -25.64 6.71
CA GLY A 57 -13.27 -24.30 6.28
C GLY A 57 -13.80 -23.94 4.89
N GLU A 58 -13.72 -24.87 3.94
CA GLU A 58 -14.27 -24.66 2.59
C GLU A 58 -15.79 -24.39 2.62
N ARG A 59 -16.54 -25.17 3.41
CA ARG A 59 -17.98 -24.96 3.60
C ARG A 59 -18.30 -23.64 4.30
N LEU A 60 -17.50 -23.25 5.29
CA LEU A 60 -17.67 -21.99 6.02
C LEU A 60 -17.54 -20.80 5.07
N ILE A 61 -16.48 -20.74 4.24
CA ILE A 61 -16.29 -19.64 3.29
C ILE A 61 -17.41 -19.61 2.26
N LEU A 62 -17.81 -20.76 1.73
CA LEU A 62 -18.90 -20.84 0.76
C LEU A 62 -20.19 -20.25 1.34
N ASN A 63 -20.61 -20.70 2.53
CA ASN A 63 -21.83 -20.25 3.20
C ASN A 63 -21.77 -18.76 3.54
N LEU A 64 -20.66 -18.29 4.13
CA LEU A 64 -20.46 -16.88 4.43
C LEU A 64 -20.55 -16.02 3.18
N SER A 65 -19.90 -16.44 2.09
CA SER A 65 -19.90 -15.66 0.86
C SER A 65 -21.28 -15.56 0.23
N GLN A 66 -22.09 -16.62 0.27
CA GLN A 66 -23.45 -16.62 -0.24
C GLN A 66 -24.33 -15.64 0.55
N GLN A 67 -24.32 -15.74 1.88
CA GLN A 67 -25.14 -14.88 2.75
C GLN A 67 -24.70 -13.42 2.65
N LEU A 68 -23.40 -13.15 2.80
CA LEU A 68 -22.88 -11.78 2.77
C LEU A 68 -23.01 -11.14 1.38
N SER A 69 -22.87 -11.92 0.29
CA SER A 69 -23.07 -11.37 -1.05
C SER A 69 -24.54 -11.05 -1.32
N GLN A 70 -25.48 -11.78 -0.73
CA GLN A 70 -26.91 -11.51 -0.82
C GLN A 70 -27.29 -10.24 -0.04
N GLU A 71 -26.73 -10.05 1.15
CA GLU A 71 -27.07 -8.94 2.04
C GLU A 71 -26.31 -7.64 1.70
N TYR A 72 -25.02 -7.74 1.40
CA TYR A 72 -24.10 -6.60 1.24
C TYR A 72 -23.51 -6.47 -0.18
N GLY A 73 -23.84 -7.39 -1.08
CA GLY A 73 -23.47 -7.32 -2.50
C GLY A 73 -22.08 -7.87 -2.83
N ARG A 74 -21.60 -7.53 -4.03
CA ARG A 74 -20.44 -8.17 -4.70
C ARG A 74 -19.09 -8.00 -3.98
N GLY A 75 -19.03 -7.18 -2.93
CA GLY A 75 -17.86 -7.03 -2.07
C GLY A 75 -17.48 -8.31 -1.33
N PHE A 76 -18.42 -9.22 -1.11
CA PHE A 76 -18.27 -10.36 -0.19
C PHE A 76 -18.31 -11.73 -0.89
N THR A 77 -17.88 -11.79 -2.15
CA THR A 77 -17.68 -13.07 -2.85
C THR A 77 -16.63 -13.93 -2.16
N GLU A 78 -16.68 -15.24 -2.37
CA GLU A 78 -15.69 -16.19 -1.84
C GLU A 78 -14.25 -15.74 -2.13
N LYS A 79 -13.99 -15.32 -3.38
CA LYS A 79 -12.67 -14.81 -3.79
C LYS A 79 -12.22 -13.61 -2.95
N ASN A 80 -13.14 -12.70 -2.63
CA ASN A 80 -12.82 -11.55 -1.79
C ASN A 80 -12.63 -11.94 -0.33
N LEU A 81 -13.44 -12.84 0.23
CA LEU A 81 -13.22 -13.35 1.59
C LEU A 81 -11.85 -14.02 1.72
N ARG A 82 -11.43 -14.82 0.74
CA ARG A 82 -10.09 -15.41 0.71
C ARG A 82 -8.98 -14.35 0.65
N ARG A 83 -9.18 -13.25 -0.08
CA ARG A 83 -8.25 -12.11 -0.09
C ARG A 83 -8.21 -11.38 1.25
N MET A 84 -9.35 -11.23 1.93
CA MET A 84 -9.43 -10.66 3.28
C MET A 84 -8.63 -11.53 4.26
N MET A 85 -8.80 -12.85 4.21
CA MET A 85 -8.01 -13.81 4.99
C MET A 85 -6.51 -13.68 4.72
N GLN A 86 -6.11 -13.62 3.44
CA GLN A 86 -4.72 -13.39 3.03
C GLN A 86 -4.18 -12.06 3.54
N PHE A 87 -5.00 -11.01 3.54
CA PHE A 87 -4.59 -9.71 4.06
C PHE A 87 -4.27 -9.77 5.55
N ALA A 88 -5.14 -10.38 6.34
CA ALA A 88 -4.91 -10.57 7.77
C ALA A 88 -3.70 -11.44 8.09
N GLN A 89 -3.41 -12.46 7.26
CA GLN A 89 -2.20 -13.27 7.41
C GLN A 89 -0.92 -12.51 6.99
N ALA A 90 -1.02 -11.69 5.94
CA ALA A 90 0.10 -10.93 5.40
C ALA A 90 0.55 -9.77 6.29
N PHE A 91 -0.37 -9.22 7.09
CA PHE A 91 -0.16 -8.11 8.02
C PHE A 91 -0.81 -8.47 9.37
N PRO A 92 -0.15 -9.25 10.23
CA PRO A 92 -0.77 -9.77 11.45
C PRO A 92 -0.98 -8.72 12.55
N ASP A 93 -0.24 -7.60 12.51
CA ASP A 93 -0.32 -6.53 13.49
C ASP A 93 -1.33 -5.45 13.06
N GLU A 94 -2.40 -5.28 13.85
CA GLU A 94 -3.42 -4.26 13.61
C GLU A 94 -2.85 -2.84 13.65
N GLN A 95 -1.82 -2.56 14.47
CA GLN A 95 -1.23 -1.22 14.54
C GLN A 95 -0.54 -0.82 13.24
N ILE A 96 0.17 -1.77 12.61
CA ILE A 96 0.77 -1.57 11.29
C ILE A 96 -0.33 -1.30 10.26
N VAL A 97 -1.42 -2.07 10.30
CA VAL A 97 -2.54 -1.90 9.37
C VAL A 97 -3.19 -0.53 9.53
N VAL A 98 -3.48 -0.09 10.77
CA VAL A 98 -4.06 1.23 11.06
C VAL A 98 -3.18 2.37 10.54
N SER A 99 -1.85 2.20 10.54
CA SER A 99 -0.94 3.17 9.93
C SER A 99 -1.03 3.15 8.40
N LEU A 100 -0.97 1.96 7.79
CA LEU A 100 -0.96 1.80 6.33
C LEU A 100 -2.26 2.29 5.68
N ILE A 101 -3.44 1.95 6.23
CA ILE A 101 -4.74 2.26 5.62
C ILE A 101 -5.04 3.76 5.50
N ARG A 102 -4.31 4.62 6.22
CA ARG A 102 -4.39 6.09 6.08
C ARG A 102 -4.01 6.55 4.68
N GLN A 103 -3.16 5.78 3.99
CA GLN A 103 -2.67 6.08 2.64
C GLN A 103 -3.00 4.97 1.64
N LEU A 104 -3.10 3.71 2.10
CA LEU A 104 -3.31 2.55 1.26
C LEU A 104 -4.78 2.12 1.26
N SER A 105 -5.43 2.27 0.11
CA SER A 105 -6.74 1.65 -0.14
C SER A 105 -6.64 0.13 -0.33
N TRP A 106 -7.78 -0.56 -0.30
CA TRP A 106 -7.90 -1.99 -0.62
C TRP A 106 -7.20 -2.39 -1.92
N THR A 107 -7.22 -1.54 -2.94
CA THR A 107 -6.56 -1.83 -4.23
C THR A 107 -5.04 -1.81 -4.14
N HIS A 108 -4.44 -1.03 -3.22
CA HIS A 108 -3.01 -1.13 -2.90
C HIS A 108 -2.72 -2.47 -2.22
N ILE A 109 -3.51 -2.84 -1.21
CA ILE A 109 -3.36 -4.12 -0.51
C ILE A 109 -3.41 -5.29 -1.50
N LEU A 110 -4.39 -5.32 -2.41
CA LEU A 110 -4.48 -6.35 -3.44
C LEU A 110 -3.25 -6.43 -4.36
N ALA A 111 -2.54 -5.33 -4.59
CA ALA A 111 -1.30 -5.32 -5.36
C ALA A 111 -0.09 -5.85 -4.55
N LEU A 112 -0.14 -5.76 -3.22
CA LEU A 112 0.89 -6.23 -2.30
C LEU A 112 0.74 -7.71 -1.93
N LEU A 113 -0.49 -8.26 -1.90
CA LEU A 113 -0.74 -9.65 -1.51
C LEU A 113 0.06 -10.71 -2.31
N PRO A 114 0.29 -10.56 -3.63
CA PRO A 114 1.06 -11.54 -4.40
C PRO A 114 2.55 -11.61 -4.03
N LEU A 115 3.09 -10.58 -3.36
CA LEU A 115 4.50 -10.54 -2.95
C LEU A 115 4.74 -11.58 -1.86
N LYS A 116 5.60 -12.56 -2.13
CA LYS A 116 5.83 -13.72 -1.25
C LYS A 116 6.73 -13.38 -0.06
N GLN A 117 7.73 -12.54 -0.28
CA GLN A 117 8.68 -12.16 0.76
C GLN A 117 8.07 -11.10 1.68
N PRO A 118 7.98 -11.33 3.01
CA PRO A 118 7.40 -10.36 3.95
C PRO A 118 8.10 -9.00 3.90
N LEU A 119 9.43 -8.99 3.88
CA LEU A 119 10.24 -7.77 3.87
C LEU A 119 10.02 -6.96 2.57
N GLN A 120 9.93 -7.62 1.42
CA GLN A 120 9.58 -6.96 0.16
C GLN A 120 8.19 -6.31 0.22
N ARG A 121 7.20 -7.01 0.79
CA ARG A 121 5.83 -6.50 0.93
C ARG A 121 5.81 -5.26 1.82
N GLU A 122 6.52 -5.33 2.95
CA GLU A 122 6.67 -4.25 3.91
C GLU A 122 7.35 -3.03 3.30
N PHE A 123 8.43 -3.24 2.55
CA PHE A 123 9.12 -2.19 1.81
C PHE A 123 8.17 -1.41 0.90
N TYR A 124 7.44 -2.10 0.02
CA TYR A 124 6.52 -1.43 -0.90
C TYR A 124 5.32 -0.78 -0.17
N ALA A 125 4.87 -1.35 0.95
CA ALA A 125 3.79 -0.77 1.76
C ALA A 125 4.23 0.56 2.41
N GLU A 126 5.42 0.61 3.01
CA GLU A 126 5.97 1.83 3.61
C GLU A 126 6.28 2.88 2.55
N MET A 127 6.83 2.49 1.39
CA MET A 127 7.06 3.42 0.30
C MET A 127 5.75 4.03 -0.22
N CYS A 128 4.68 3.24 -0.34
CA CYS A 128 3.35 3.78 -0.65
C CYS A 128 2.87 4.80 0.40
N ARG A 129 3.14 4.56 1.68
CA ARG A 129 2.73 5.45 2.77
C ARG A 129 3.48 6.78 2.73
N VAL A 130 4.80 6.75 2.54
CA VAL A 130 5.63 7.97 2.58
C VAL A 130 5.58 8.75 1.26
N GLU A 131 5.76 8.07 0.12
CA GLU A 131 5.80 8.70 -1.20
C GLU A 131 4.41 8.90 -1.83
N ARG A 132 3.35 8.47 -1.13
CA ARG A 132 1.94 8.58 -1.57
C ARG A 132 1.72 7.99 -2.97
N TRP A 133 2.38 6.89 -3.27
CA TRP A 133 2.28 6.23 -4.58
C TRP A 133 0.85 5.79 -4.86
N SER A 134 0.37 6.13 -6.06
CA SER A 134 -0.84 5.51 -6.60
C SER A 134 -0.66 4.01 -6.82
N VAL A 135 -1.75 3.25 -6.92
CA VAL A 135 -1.71 1.81 -7.28
C VAL A 135 -0.97 1.58 -8.61
N ARG A 136 -1.07 2.52 -9.56
CA ARG A 136 -0.35 2.46 -10.84
C ARG A 136 1.16 2.54 -10.61
N THR A 137 1.58 3.53 -9.82
CA THR A 137 2.99 3.72 -9.46
C THR A 137 3.51 2.49 -8.69
N LEU A 138 2.79 2.02 -7.67
CA LEU A 138 3.14 0.81 -6.92
C LEU A 138 3.41 -0.39 -7.85
N ARG A 139 2.48 -0.67 -8.77
CA ARG A 139 2.65 -1.78 -9.73
C ARG A 139 3.86 -1.58 -10.62
N GLN A 140 4.10 -0.36 -11.08
CA GLN A 140 5.29 -0.02 -11.87
C GLN A 140 6.57 -0.27 -11.07
N ARG A 141 6.62 0.15 -9.79
CA ARG A 141 7.79 -0.06 -8.90
C ARG A 141 8.07 -1.52 -8.62
N ILE A 142 7.02 -2.31 -8.39
CA ILE A 142 7.12 -3.77 -8.26
C ILE A 142 7.67 -4.37 -9.55
N ASN A 143 7.13 -3.98 -10.71
CA ASN A 143 7.57 -4.50 -12.00
C ASN A 143 9.02 -4.12 -12.34
N SER A 144 9.49 -2.95 -11.88
CA SER A 144 10.89 -2.53 -12.02
C SER A 144 11.84 -3.16 -11.01
N MET A 145 11.36 -4.08 -10.15
CA MET A 145 12.16 -4.75 -9.12
C MET A 145 12.91 -3.76 -8.22
N LEU A 146 12.24 -2.68 -7.81
CA LEU A 146 12.88 -1.61 -7.04
C LEU A 146 13.44 -2.12 -5.71
N TYR A 147 12.70 -2.99 -5.01
CA TYR A 147 13.15 -3.62 -3.78
C TYR A 147 14.44 -4.41 -3.98
N GLU A 148 14.45 -5.31 -4.96
CA GLU A 148 15.59 -6.17 -5.26
C GLU A 148 16.81 -5.33 -5.64
N ARG A 149 16.63 -4.28 -6.44
CA ARG A 149 17.71 -3.36 -6.80
C ARG A 149 18.24 -2.56 -5.61
N THR A 150 17.37 -2.20 -4.66
CA THR A 150 17.78 -1.55 -3.40
C THR A 150 18.57 -2.51 -2.51
N ALA A 151 18.12 -3.75 -2.38
CA ALA A 151 18.80 -4.80 -1.61
C ALA A 151 20.14 -5.22 -2.24
N LEU A 152 20.17 -5.38 -3.56
CA LEU A 152 21.38 -5.74 -4.30
C LEU A 152 22.40 -4.59 -4.39
N SER A 153 21.97 -3.33 -4.26
CA SER A 153 22.83 -2.12 -4.28
C SER A 153 23.57 -1.87 -2.95
N ARG A 154 24.01 -2.96 -2.30
CA ARG A 154 24.93 -3.01 -1.14
C ARG A 154 24.34 -2.78 0.27
N LYS A 155 23.01 -2.90 0.48
CA LYS A 155 22.46 -2.95 1.85
C LYS A 155 21.96 -4.36 2.16
N PRO A 156 22.59 -5.12 3.09
CA PRO A 156 21.99 -6.35 3.61
C PRO A 156 20.54 -6.12 4.07
N ASP A 157 19.68 -7.14 3.95
CA ASP A 157 18.27 -7.09 4.33
C ASP A 157 18.03 -6.50 5.73
N GLU A 158 18.99 -6.69 6.65
CA GLU A 158 18.98 -6.11 8.00
C GLU A 158 18.99 -4.58 8.00
N LEU A 159 19.77 -3.94 7.11
CA LEU A 159 19.78 -2.48 6.96
C LEU A 159 18.46 -1.98 6.37
N ILE A 160 17.86 -2.72 5.44
CA ILE A 160 16.54 -2.37 4.90
C ILE A 160 15.49 -2.43 6.01
N ALA A 161 15.50 -3.49 6.83
CA ALA A 161 14.60 -3.60 7.97
C ALA A 161 14.78 -2.44 8.98
N GLN A 162 16.03 -2.04 9.27
CA GLN A 162 16.33 -0.89 10.13
C GLN A 162 15.87 0.44 9.53
N GLU A 163 16.05 0.64 8.22
CA GLU A 163 15.55 1.83 7.52
C GLU A 163 14.02 1.86 7.50
N LEU A 164 13.35 0.73 7.28
CA LEU A 164 11.89 0.63 7.36
C LEU A 164 11.36 0.92 8.77
N ALA A 165 12.04 0.45 9.81
CA ALA A 165 11.70 0.81 11.19
C ALA A 165 11.84 2.32 11.43
N THR A 166 12.92 2.93 10.94
CA THR A 166 13.12 4.38 11.02
C THR A 166 12.05 5.16 10.24
N LEU A 167 11.62 4.66 9.07
CA LEU A 167 10.57 5.26 8.25
C LEU A 167 9.22 5.29 8.96
N ARG A 168 8.89 4.23 9.70
CA ARG A 168 7.67 4.14 10.51
C ARG A 168 7.62 5.23 11.57
N ASP A 169 8.74 5.50 12.23
CA ASP A 169 8.82 6.45 13.32
C ASP A 169 8.97 7.91 12.86
N ALA A 170 9.70 8.16 11.76
CA ALA A 170 10.13 9.50 11.37
C ALA A 170 9.45 10.08 10.11
N GLU A 171 8.65 9.30 9.38
CA GLU A 171 7.96 9.69 8.13
C GLU A 171 8.86 10.30 7.02
N LYS A 172 10.18 10.08 7.04
CA LYS A 172 11.13 10.66 6.08
C LYS A 172 11.89 9.60 5.29
N VAL A 173 11.74 9.61 3.96
CA VAL A 173 12.53 8.75 3.05
C VAL A 173 13.95 9.29 2.92
N SER A 174 14.94 8.40 3.00
CA SER A 174 16.35 8.73 2.78
C SER A 174 16.58 9.12 1.31
N PRO A 175 17.29 10.23 1.01
CA PRO A 175 17.59 10.66 -0.36
C PRO A 175 18.29 9.58 -1.21
N ASP A 176 19.13 8.76 -0.59
CA ASP A 176 19.82 7.64 -1.26
C ASP A 176 18.86 6.57 -1.81
N LEU A 177 17.68 6.43 -1.20
CA LEU A 177 16.63 5.51 -1.65
C LEU A 177 15.92 6.06 -2.90
N LEU A 178 15.82 7.39 -3.01
CA LEU A 178 15.12 8.10 -4.10
C LEU A 178 15.98 8.28 -5.35
N LEU A 179 17.28 8.50 -5.17
CA LEU A 179 18.22 8.75 -6.26
C LEU A 179 18.55 7.51 -7.11
N ARG A 180 18.19 6.31 -6.65
CA ARG A 180 18.55 5.03 -7.31
C ARG A 180 17.42 4.42 -8.16
N ASP A 181 16.34 5.17 -8.33
CA ASP A 181 15.24 4.80 -9.21
C ASP A 181 15.53 5.20 -10.68
N PRO A 182 15.63 4.25 -11.63
CA PRO A 182 15.88 4.53 -13.04
C PRO A 182 14.82 5.43 -13.63
N TYR A 183 13.58 5.39 -13.15
CA TYR A 183 12.57 6.32 -13.63
C TYR A 183 12.79 7.75 -13.13
N MET A 184 13.35 7.94 -11.93
CA MET A 184 13.82 9.24 -11.46
C MET A 184 15.06 9.68 -12.23
N LEU A 185 16.00 8.77 -12.52
CA LEU A 185 17.18 9.07 -13.35
C LEU A 185 16.79 9.38 -14.80
N ASP A 186 15.79 8.69 -15.37
CA ASP A 186 15.20 8.96 -16.69
C ASP A 186 14.47 10.31 -16.68
N PHE A 187 13.70 10.58 -15.62
CA PHE A 187 13.01 11.84 -15.44
C PHE A 187 13.98 13.03 -15.29
N LEU A 188 15.12 12.81 -14.63
CA LEU A 188 16.17 13.81 -14.44
C LEU A 188 17.18 13.84 -15.60
N GLY A 189 17.12 12.90 -16.54
CA GLY A 189 18.05 12.79 -17.67
C GLY A 189 19.48 12.38 -17.29
N LEU A 190 19.66 11.63 -16.19
CA LEU A 190 20.95 11.33 -15.55
C LEU A 190 21.46 9.89 -15.77
N GLN A 191 20.92 9.14 -16.73
CA GLN A 191 21.28 7.74 -16.95
C GLN A 191 22.78 7.50 -17.14
N ASP A 192 23.47 8.38 -17.88
CA ASP A 192 24.87 8.14 -18.28
C ASP A 192 25.89 8.49 -17.17
N THR A 193 25.54 9.38 -16.24
CA THR A 193 26.50 9.92 -15.26
C THR A 193 26.72 9.00 -14.06
N PHE A 194 25.70 8.24 -13.66
CA PHE A 194 25.78 7.34 -12.50
C PHE A 194 26.35 5.95 -12.85
N LEU A 195 26.24 5.52 -14.11
CA LEU A 195 26.82 4.25 -14.57
C LEU A 195 28.36 4.31 -14.63
N GLU A 196 28.96 5.48 -14.90
CA GLU A 196 30.42 5.65 -14.92
C GLU A 196 31.05 5.62 -13.52
N SER A 197 30.43 6.22 -12.51
CA SER A 197 31.01 6.29 -11.16
C SER A 197 31.07 4.94 -10.42
N ASP A 198 30.17 4.00 -10.75
CA ASP A 198 30.17 2.66 -10.17
C ASP A 198 31.20 1.71 -10.82
N LEU A 199 31.68 2.05 -12.03
CA LEU A 199 32.72 1.28 -12.73
C LEU A 199 34.14 1.63 -12.29
N GLU A 200 34.37 2.82 -11.70
CA GLU A 200 35.70 3.22 -11.21
C GLU A 200 36.08 2.64 -9.82
N HIS A 201 35.15 1.93 -9.16
CA HIS A 201 35.35 1.36 -7.82
C HIS A 201 35.20 -0.18 -7.75
N ALA A 202 35.52 -0.89 -8.83
CA ALA A 202 35.60 -2.36 -8.88
C ALA A 202 37.05 -2.86 -8.81
#